data_AF-A0A553DQQ2-F1
#
_entry.id   AF-A0A553DQQ2-F1
#
_cell.length_a   1.000
_cell.length_b   1.000
_cell.length_c   1.000
_cell.angle_alpha   90.00
_cell.angle_beta   90.00
_cell.angle_gamma   90.00
#
_symmetry.space_group_name_H-M   'P 1'
#
loop_
_entity.id
_entity.type
_entity.pdbx_description
1 polymer ?
#
loop_
_entity_poly.entity_id
_entity_poly.type
_entity_poly.pdbx_seq_one_letter_code
_entity_poly.pdbx_strand_id
1 'polypeptide(L)'
;MNKLIFTITTIASLFLVSCNSNFKSPKETFTVKEITELLKGDVVLVDVRDPEEITEQAYDVKNVINIPLDSIESKINTIPKNKQVILVCQSGNRSKKAFDLLKQKGFTNMANMEGGMNAWEESNLPIKTTATKTVSKKLCCSSKKGCDEKAAGKCK
;
A
#
# COMPACT_ATOMS: atom_id res chain seq x y z
N MET A 1 70.17 14.14 25.39
CA MET A 1 69.35 14.83 24.38
C MET A 1 69.03 13.83 23.27
N ASN A 2 67.84 13.94 22.67
CA ASN A 2 67.26 13.07 21.62
C ASN A 2 66.67 11.72 22.07
N LYS A 3 65.58 11.78 22.84
CA LYS A 3 64.52 10.75 22.85
C LYS A 3 63.20 11.41 22.43
N LEU A 4 63.05 11.75 21.16
CA LEU A 4 61.80 12.39 20.69
C LEU A 4 61.44 12.11 19.23
N ILE A 5 61.80 10.94 18.68
CA ILE A 5 61.47 10.59 17.28
C ILE A 5 60.83 9.18 17.14
N PHE A 6 60.70 8.39 18.20
CA PHE A 6 60.26 6.98 18.09
C PHE A 6 58.81 6.66 18.48
N THR A 7 57.91 7.64 18.63
CA THR A 7 56.52 7.37 19.10
C THR A 7 55.42 7.88 18.15
N ILE A 8 55.66 7.93 16.83
CA ILE A 8 54.64 8.32 15.83
C ILE A 8 54.17 7.15 14.96
N THR A 9 54.75 5.95 15.09
CA THR A 9 54.42 4.80 14.22
C THR A 9 53.32 3.86 14.73
N THR A 10 52.67 4.11 15.88
CA THR A 10 51.69 3.15 16.45
C THR A 10 50.26 3.64 16.61
N ILE A 11 49.88 4.85 16.16
CA ILE A 11 48.48 5.31 16.19
C ILE A 11 47.90 5.46 14.78
N ALA A 12 48.26 4.53 13.87
CA ALA A 12 47.66 4.44 12.54
C ALA A 12 46.84 3.16 12.33
N SER A 13 46.55 2.38 13.39
CA SER A 13 45.91 1.06 13.24
C SER A 13 44.65 0.81 14.07
N LEU A 14 44.02 1.82 14.69
CA LEU A 14 42.84 1.59 15.51
C LEU A 14 41.63 2.46 15.16
N PHE A 15 41.28 2.59 13.89
CA PHE A 15 39.92 2.99 13.48
C PHE A 15 39.52 2.34 12.15
N LEU A 16 39.84 1.06 11.96
CA LEU A 16 39.05 0.22 11.06
C LEU A 16 37.87 -0.30 11.88
N VAL A 17 36.91 0.59 12.18
CA VAL A 17 35.55 0.16 12.49
C VAL A 17 35.04 -0.46 11.20
N SER A 18 35.26 -1.77 11.05
CA SER A 18 34.56 -2.59 10.08
C SER A 18 33.07 -2.43 10.38
N CYS A 19 32.39 -1.59 9.60
CA CYS A 19 30.94 -1.66 9.47
C CYS A 19 30.61 -3.02 8.87
N ASN A 20 30.42 -4.04 9.71
CA ASN A 20 29.74 -5.26 9.31
C ASN A 20 28.24 -4.97 9.23
N SER A 21 27.84 -4.16 8.23
CA SER A 21 26.44 -3.89 7.94
C SER A 21 25.87 -5.08 7.19
N ASN A 22 25.54 -6.16 7.92
CA ASN A 22 24.50 -7.09 7.50
C ASN A 22 23.14 -6.38 7.58
N PHE A 23 22.99 -5.31 6.80
CA PHE A 23 21.77 -4.54 6.67
C PHE A 23 20.87 -5.29 5.71
N LYS A 24 20.16 -6.30 6.23
CA LYS A 24 19.06 -6.92 5.49
C LYS A 24 18.05 -5.80 5.23
N SER A 25 17.89 -5.43 3.96
CA SER A 25 16.98 -4.36 3.58
C SER A 25 15.60 -4.66 4.17
N PRO A 26 14.95 -3.65 4.80
CA PRO A 26 13.58 -3.81 5.28
C PRO A 26 12.70 -4.28 4.11
N LYS A 27 11.76 -5.19 4.38
CA LYS A 27 10.76 -5.58 3.40
C LYS A 27 9.89 -4.34 3.10
N GLU A 28 9.83 -3.95 1.83
CA GLU A 28 9.16 -2.72 1.39
C GLU A 28 7.77 -2.98 0.81
N THR A 29 7.59 -4.16 0.20
CA THR A 29 6.32 -4.57 -0.41
C THR A 29 5.75 -5.75 0.36
N PHE A 30 4.47 -5.69 0.70
CA PHE A 30 3.76 -6.69 1.48
C PHE A 30 2.51 -7.18 0.75
N THR A 31 2.20 -8.45 0.94
CA THR A 31 0.96 -9.04 0.43
C THR A 31 -0.24 -8.53 1.23
N VAL A 32 -1.44 -8.62 0.65
CA VAL A 32 -2.69 -8.24 1.34
C VAL A 32 -2.84 -8.95 2.68
N LYS A 33 -2.51 -10.24 2.75
CA LYS A 33 -2.54 -11.00 4.01
C LYS A 33 -1.65 -10.38 5.09
N GLU A 34 -0.44 -9.98 4.73
CA GLU A 34 0.48 -9.33 5.68
C GLU A 34 -0.01 -7.94 6.08
N ILE A 35 -0.58 -7.19 5.14
CA ILE A 35 -1.22 -5.90 5.42
C ILE A 35 -2.35 -6.04 6.44
N THR A 36 -3.20 -7.07 6.34
CA THR A 36 -4.29 -7.27 7.32
C THR A 36 -3.80 -7.49 8.75
N GLU A 37 -2.63 -8.07 8.93
CA GLU A 37 -1.99 -8.19 10.25
C GLU A 37 -1.48 -6.83 10.75
N LEU A 38 -0.87 -6.03 9.86
CA LEU A 38 -0.41 -4.67 10.19
C LEU A 38 -1.57 -3.74 10.56
N LEU A 39 -2.73 -3.88 9.92
CA LEU A 39 -3.93 -3.09 10.20
C LEU A 39 -4.50 -3.25 11.61
N LYS A 40 -4.06 -4.26 12.38
CA LYS A 40 -4.40 -4.41 13.81
C LYS A 40 -3.66 -3.38 14.69
N GLY A 41 -2.59 -2.78 14.19
CA GLY A 41 -1.80 -1.75 14.87
C GLY A 41 -2.24 -0.31 14.52
N ASP A 42 -1.41 0.67 14.90
CA ASP A 42 -1.62 2.07 14.52
C ASP A 42 -0.97 2.37 13.16
N VAL A 43 -1.74 2.09 12.11
CA VAL A 43 -1.32 2.23 10.72
C VAL A 43 -2.23 3.19 9.99
N VAL A 44 -1.68 3.88 8.98
CA VAL A 44 -2.43 4.73 8.07
C VAL A 44 -2.30 4.21 6.65
N LEU A 45 -3.44 3.93 6.03
CA LEU A 45 -3.54 3.59 4.61
C LEU A 45 -3.58 4.88 3.78
N VAL A 46 -2.70 5.01 2.81
CA VAL A 46 -2.65 6.15 1.88
C VAL A 46 -3.00 5.62 0.49
N ASP A 47 -4.23 5.91 0.06
CA ASP A 47 -4.72 5.57 -1.26
C ASP A 47 -4.31 6.63 -2.27
N VAL A 48 -3.45 6.24 -3.22
CA VAL A 48 -2.90 7.13 -4.26
C VAL A 48 -3.70 7.11 -5.56
N ARG A 49 -4.88 6.49 -5.55
CA ARG A 49 -5.86 6.57 -6.64
C ARG A 49 -6.50 7.95 -6.74
N ASP A 50 -7.16 8.17 -7.87
CA ASP A 50 -7.90 9.40 -8.08
C ASP A 50 -9.17 9.42 -7.21
N PRO A 51 -9.65 10.60 -6.78
CA PRO A 51 -10.81 10.69 -5.91
C PRO A 51 -12.05 10.05 -6.52
N GLU A 52 -12.22 10.09 -7.85
CA GLU A 52 -13.34 9.44 -8.53
C GLU A 52 -13.35 7.92 -8.27
N GLU A 53 -12.20 7.25 -8.37
CA GLU A 53 -12.07 5.81 -8.10
C GLU A 53 -12.50 5.46 -6.66
N ILE A 54 -12.19 6.33 -5.70
CA ILE A 54 -12.52 6.14 -4.28
C ILE A 54 -14.00 6.34 -4.01
N THR A 55 -14.66 7.26 -4.75
CA THR A 55 -16.12 7.42 -4.65
C THR A 55 -16.87 6.18 -5.10
N GLU A 56 -16.35 5.47 -6.10
CA GLU A 56 -16.90 4.18 -6.54
C GLU A 56 -16.60 3.07 -5.53
N GLN A 57 -15.35 3.00 -5.07
CA GLN A 57 -14.87 1.94 -4.20
C GLN A 57 -13.70 2.39 -3.33
N ALA A 58 -13.90 2.30 -2.02
CA ALA A 58 -12.87 2.59 -1.03
C ALA A 58 -12.61 1.39 -0.11
N TYR A 59 -11.41 1.34 0.48
CA TYR A 59 -11.09 0.40 1.55
C TYR A 59 -11.95 0.68 2.79
N ASP A 60 -12.61 -0.34 3.34
CA ASP A 60 -13.30 -0.21 4.63
C ASP A 60 -12.32 -0.41 5.79
N VAL A 61 -11.46 0.59 5.99
CA VAL A 61 -10.42 0.61 7.01
C VAL A 61 -10.55 1.88 7.84
N LYS A 62 -10.23 1.79 9.13
CA LYS A 62 -10.39 2.88 10.10
C LYS A 62 -9.63 4.16 9.72
N ASN A 63 -8.37 4.01 9.31
CA ASN A 63 -7.45 5.12 9.02
C ASN A 63 -7.03 5.07 7.54
N VAL A 64 -7.85 5.62 6.66
CA VAL A 64 -7.53 5.75 5.23
C VAL A 64 -7.57 7.22 4.83
N ILE A 65 -6.55 7.67 4.11
CA ILE A 65 -6.49 9.00 3.50
C ILE A 65 -6.25 8.87 2.01
N ASN A 66 -6.87 9.74 1.21
CA ASN A 66 -6.61 9.82 -0.22
C ASN A 66 -5.62 10.93 -0.52
N ILE A 67 -4.51 10.57 -1.17
CA ILE A 67 -3.54 11.51 -1.71
C ILE A 67 -3.17 11.01 -3.12
N PRO A 68 -3.82 11.51 -4.18
CA PRO A 68 -3.52 11.08 -5.55
C PRO A 68 -2.03 11.18 -5.85
N LEU A 69 -1.51 10.25 -6.66
CA LEU A 69 -0.09 10.16 -6.98
C LEU A 69 0.48 11.52 -7.44
N ASP A 70 -0.26 12.23 -8.30
CA ASP A 70 0.15 13.52 -8.85
C ASP A 70 0.22 14.65 -7.80
N SER A 71 -0.50 14.49 -6.69
CA SER A 71 -0.52 15.44 -5.57
C SER A 71 0.39 15.03 -4.42
N ILE A 72 1.11 13.91 -4.52
CA ILE A 72 1.83 13.35 -3.36
C ILE A 72 2.99 14.24 -2.90
N GLU A 73 3.71 14.88 -3.84
CA GLU A 73 4.81 15.79 -3.51
C GLU A 73 4.31 17.07 -2.85
N SER A 74 3.23 17.66 -3.37
CA SER A 74 2.67 18.90 -2.82
C SER A 74 1.99 18.68 -1.47
N LYS A 75 1.46 17.49 -1.22
CA LYS A 75 0.77 17.11 0.03
C LYS A 75 1.62 16.28 0.98
N ILE A 76 2.93 16.19 0.78
CA ILE A 76 3.84 15.34 1.56
C ILE A 76 3.77 15.57 3.07
N ASN A 77 3.49 16.81 3.51
CA ASN A 77 3.36 17.18 4.92
C ASN A 77 2.10 16.62 5.59
N THR A 78 1.14 16.14 4.81
CA THR A 78 -0.10 15.49 5.30
C THR A 78 0.15 14.03 5.69
N ILE A 79 1.24 13.43 5.20
CA ILE A 79 1.57 12.04 5.45
C ILE A 79 2.20 11.92 6.85
N PRO A 80 1.62 11.12 7.76
CA PRO A 80 2.12 11.00 9.12
C PRO A 80 3.48 10.33 9.14
N LYS A 81 4.46 10.97 9.80
CA LYS A 81 5.84 10.44 9.95
C LYS A 81 6.02 9.57 11.20
N ASN A 82 5.09 9.68 12.15
CA ASN A 82 5.13 8.97 13.44
C ASN A 82 4.35 7.65 13.44
N LYS A 83 3.70 7.31 12.31
CA LYS A 83 2.91 6.08 12.14
C LYS A 83 3.48 5.27 10.98
N GLN A 84 3.15 3.99 10.95
CA GLN A 84 3.43 3.18 9.77
C GLN A 84 2.44 3.57 8.67
N VAL A 85 2.96 3.80 7.46
CA VAL A 85 2.17 4.19 6.30
C VAL A 85 2.13 3.04 5.30
N ILE A 86 0.94 2.64 4.87
CA ILE A 86 0.76 1.66 3.79
C ILE A 86 0.23 2.38 2.56
N LEU A 87 1.00 2.38 1.48
CA LEU A 87 0.63 2.94 0.21
C LEU A 87 -0.14 1.91 -0.61
N VAL A 88 -1.29 2.31 -1.13
CA VAL A 88 -2.17 1.45 -1.92
C VAL A 88 -2.64 2.15 -3.19
N CYS A 89 -2.93 1.37 -4.22
CA CYS A 89 -3.61 1.83 -5.42
C CYS A 89 -4.41 0.69 -6.04
N GLN A 90 -4.80 0.78 -7.32
CA GLN A 90 -5.58 -0.28 -7.97
C GLN A 90 -4.84 -1.63 -8.05
N SER A 91 -3.58 -1.64 -8.52
CA SER A 91 -2.82 -2.86 -8.81
C SER A 91 -1.45 -2.96 -8.12
N GLY A 92 -1.05 -1.93 -7.37
CA GLY A 92 0.26 -1.82 -6.71
C GLY A 92 1.31 -0.98 -7.46
N ASN A 93 1.10 -0.65 -8.74
CA ASN A 93 2.09 0.08 -9.55
C ASN A 93 2.21 1.57 -9.17
N ARG A 94 1.08 2.28 -9.05
CA ARG A 94 1.07 3.70 -8.63
C ARG A 94 1.58 3.88 -7.20
N SER A 95 1.20 3.00 -6.29
CA SER A 95 1.66 3.03 -4.90
C SER A 95 3.15 2.71 -4.77
N LYS A 96 3.71 1.85 -5.64
CA LYS A 96 5.17 1.63 -5.69
C LYS A 96 5.92 2.90 -6.12
N LYS A 97 5.41 3.64 -7.12
CA LYS A 97 6.01 4.93 -7.52
C LYS A 97 5.96 5.95 -6.38
N ALA A 98 4.82 6.06 -5.71
CA ALA A 98 4.66 6.88 -4.52
C ALA A 98 5.65 6.50 -3.41
N PHE A 99 5.83 5.19 -3.18
CA PHE A 99 6.77 4.67 -2.18
C PHE A 99 8.20 5.11 -2.48
N ASP A 100 8.66 4.92 -3.72
CA ASP A 100 10.02 5.28 -4.13
C ASP A 100 10.27 6.78 -4.00
N LEU A 101 9.27 7.59 -4.37
CA LEU A 101 9.32 9.04 -4.21
C LEU A 101 9.41 9.46 -2.74
N LEU A 102 8.55 8.94 -1.87
CA LEU A 102 8.56 9.29 -0.45
C LEU A 102 9.83 8.78 0.25
N LYS A 103 10.36 7.63 -0.17
CA LYS A 103 11.63 7.10 0.33
C LYS A 103 12.79 8.05 0.02
N GLN A 104 12.83 8.62 -1.19
CA GLN A 104 13.82 9.64 -1.56
C GLN A 104 13.67 10.93 -0.72
N LYS A 105 12.47 11.23 -0.24
CA LYS A 105 12.20 12.38 0.65
C LYS A 105 12.43 12.05 2.14
N GLY A 106 13.01 10.89 2.46
CA GLY A 106 13.42 10.50 3.80
C GLY A 106 12.34 9.82 4.65
N PHE A 107 11.24 9.36 4.05
CA PHE A 107 10.28 8.53 4.77
C PHE A 107 10.84 7.12 4.93
N THR A 108 10.84 6.62 6.17
CA THR A 108 11.47 5.33 6.52
C THR A 108 10.47 4.28 7.00
N ASN A 109 9.32 4.70 7.53
CA ASN A 109 8.30 3.81 8.09
C ASN A 109 7.12 3.64 7.14
N MET A 110 7.36 3.02 5.99
CA MET A 110 6.36 2.83 4.94
C MET A 110 6.37 1.41 4.38
N ALA A 111 5.25 1.02 3.79
CA ALA A 111 5.07 -0.22 3.05
C ALA A 111 4.25 0.03 1.77
N ASN A 112 4.52 -0.71 0.71
CA ASN A 112 3.67 -0.80 -0.48
C ASN A 112 2.84 -2.09 -0.40
N MET A 113 1.55 -2.01 -0.71
CA MET A 113 0.70 -3.20 -0.82
C MET A 113 0.77 -3.79 -2.24
N GLU A 114 1.18 -5.05 -2.33
CA GLU A 114 1.19 -5.81 -3.58
C GLU A 114 -0.25 -6.07 -4.07
N GLY A 115 -0.47 -5.94 -5.38
CA GLY A 115 -1.75 -6.22 -6.03
C GLY A 115 -2.85 -5.18 -5.76
N GLY A 116 -2.66 -4.25 -4.83
CA GLY A 116 -3.55 -3.12 -4.60
C GLY A 116 -5.00 -3.53 -4.30
N MET A 117 -5.95 -2.72 -4.77
CA MET A 117 -7.38 -2.96 -4.62
C MET A 117 -7.81 -4.31 -5.22
N ASN A 118 -7.24 -4.71 -6.36
CA ASN A 118 -7.57 -5.99 -6.99
C ASN A 118 -7.30 -7.17 -6.04
N ALA A 119 -6.10 -7.23 -5.45
CA ALA A 119 -5.76 -8.31 -4.52
C ALA A 119 -6.57 -8.25 -3.20
N TRP A 120 -6.98 -7.05 -2.79
CA TRP A 120 -7.86 -6.85 -1.64
C TRP A 120 -9.26 -7.44 -1.88
N GLU A 121 -9.82 -7.20 -3.08
CA GLU A 121 -11.09 -7.80 -3.51
C GLU A 121 -10.98 -9.32 -3.65
N GLU A 122 -9.91 -9.82 -4.26
CA GLU A 122 -9.65 -11.27 -4.38
C GLU A 122 -9.58 -11.95 -3.01
N SER A 123 -9.13 -11.21 -1.98
CA SER A 123 -9.08 -11.66 -0.59
C SER A 123 -10.43 -11.54 0.14
N ASN A 124 -11.49 -11.09 -0.54
CA ASN A 124 -12.84 -10.85 0.01
C ASN A 124 -12.85 -9.95 1.26
N LEU A 125 -11.97 -8.95 1.28
CA LEU A 125 -11.87 -8.02 2.40
C LEU A 125 -12.92 -6.90 2.31
N PRO A 126 -13.30 -6.29 3.44
CA PRO A 126 -14.31 -5.23 3.48
C PRO A 126 -13.99 -4.03 2.59
N ILE A 127 -15.01 -3.54 1.86
CA ILE A 127 -14.94 -2.35 1.00
C ILE A 127 -16.16 -1.45 1.27
N LYS A 128 -15.97 -0.15 1.16
CA LYS A 128 -17.04 0.85 1.10
C LYS A 128 -17.36 1.09 -0.38
N THR A 129 -18.51 0.62 -0.83
CA THR A 129 -19.03 0.92 -2.17
C THR A 129 -20.22 1.85 -2.00
N THR A 130 -20.25 2.95 -2.74
CA THR A 130 -21.48 3.74 -2.87
C THR A 130 -22.46 2.92 -3.70
N ALA A 131 -23.63 2.64 -3.14
CA ALA A 131 -24.58 1.65 -3.64
C ALA A 131 -25.10 1.97 -5.06
N THR A 132 -24.36 1.54 -6.09
CA THR A 132 -24.82 1.46 -7.50
C THR A 132 -24.18 0.32 -8.29
N LYS A 133 -23.60 -0.68 -7.60
CA LYS A 133 -23.21 -1.98 -8.21
C LYS A 133 -23.59 -3.15 -7.28
N THR A 134 -24.84 -3.19 -6.86
CA THR A 134 -25.42 -4.40 -6.27
C THR A 134 -25.79 -5.36 -7.40
N VAL A 135 -25.00 -6.43 -7.49
CA VAL A 135 -25.25 -7.71 -8.19
C VAL A 135 -25.17 -7.69 -9.72
N SER A 136 -24.01 -8.09 -10.24
CA SER A 136 -23.95 -8.80 -11.52
C SER A 136 -22.81 -9.82 -11.53
N LYS A 137 -22.90 -10.82 -10.63
CA LYS A 137 -22.41 -12.15 -10.99
C LYS A 137 -23.07 -13.27 -10.19
N LYS A 138 -23.93 -14.00 -10.92
CA LYS A 138 -24.16 -15.46 -10.89
C LYS A 138 -25.41 -16.00 -10.16
N LEU A 139 -26.46 -16.19 -10.97
CA LEU A 139 -27.09 -17.49 -11.29
C LEU A 139 -27.85 -18.24 -10.17
N CYS A 140 -29.18 -18.14 -10.20
CA CYS A 140 -30.16 -19.20 -9.94
C CYS A 140 -31.38 -18.84 -10.81
N CYS A 141 -31.64 -19.44 -11.97
CA CYS A 141 -32.20 -20.78 -12.11
C CYS A 141 -31.75 -21.40 -13.45
N SER A 142 -30.90 -22.41 -13.38
CA SER A 142 -30.82 -23.43 -14.43
C SER A 142 -32.02 -24.36 -14.26
N SER A 143 -33.10 -24.11 -14.99
CA SER A 143 -34.10 -25.14 -15.25
C SER A 143 -34.61 -24.94 -16.67
N LYS A 144 -34.41 -26.00 -17.46
CA LYS A 144 -34.60 -26.07 -18.89
C LYS A 144 -36.04 -25.71 -19.30
N LYS A 145 -36.16 -24.80 -20.28
CA LYS A 145 -37.04 -24.82 -21.48
C LYS A 145 -37.67 -23.45 -21.76
N GLY A 146 -37.40 -22.93 -22.96
CA GLY A 146 -38.25 -22.00 -23.69
C GLY A 146 -38.35 -20.59 -23.11
N CYS A 147 -37.55 -19.66 -23.63
CA CYS A 147 -37.86 -18.24 -23.55
C CYS A 147 -37.88 -17.70 -24.98
N ASP A 148 -39.03 -17.81 -25.63
CA ASP A 148 -39.32 -17.01 -26.82
C ASP A 148 -39.68 -15.59 -26.38
N GLU A 149 -38.91 -14.66 -26.92
CA GLU A 149 -38.96 -13.23 -26.68
C GLU A 149 -40.15 -12.63 -27.43
N LYS A 150 -41.37 -12.69 -26.86
CA LYS A 150 -42.54 -11.86 -27.20
C LYS A 150 -43.78 -12.29 -26.40
N ALA A 151 -44.14 -11.50 -25.39
CA ALA A 151 -45.54 -11.11 -25.11
C ALA A 151 -45.62 -10.33 -23.79
N ALA A 152 -46.07 -9.08 -23.89
CA ALA A 152 -46.62 -8.35 -22.76
C ALA A 152 -47.88 -9.07 -22.26
N GLY A 153 -48.03 -9.29 -20.95
CA GLY A 153 -49.27 -9.84 -20.41
C GLY A 153 -49.21 -10.30 -18.96
N LYS A 154 -49.76 -9.46 -18.08
CA LYS A 154 -50.20 -9.65 -16.68
C LYS A 154 -49.97 -11.01 -16.01
N CYS A 155 -49.30 -10.95 -14.84
CA CYS A 155 -49.34 -11.98 -13.81
C CYS A 155 -50.77 -12.26 -13.34
N LYS A 156 -51.13 -13.54 -13.28
CA LYS A 156 -52.12 -14.14 -12.38
C LYS A 156 -51.50 -15.39 -11.76
#